data_AF-A0A6H5KHU4-F1
#
_entry.id   AF-A0A6H5KHU4-F1
#
_cell.length_a   1.000
_cell.length_b   1.000
_cell.length_c   1.000
_cell.angle_alpha   90.00
_cell.angle_beta   90.00
_cell.angle_gamma   90.00
#
_symmetry.space_group_name_H-M   'P 1'
#
loop_
_entity.id
_entity.type
_entity.pdbx_description
1 polymer ?
#
loop_
_entity_poly.entity_id
_entity_poly.type
_entity_poly.pdbx_seq_one_letter_code
_entity_poly.pdbx_strand_id
1 'polypeptide(L)'
;MEVDPYATVLNAGQRPDCHGLVLVMGWSWGREDEGYQRMAKEMTSLDESIHSYDGEYTHCTVATLSSFKNSRSVFCHASAADRDRIIEVWHQALTAAFARTEGLRPFDIVFRSLETSPAAAFLLGDDSSKTVEALRSAVKEAARNPKLSELSAELENKYQDANPDLFSLGDALHIPAIIHSTVMRVASEVSDEGRLMEGLADLGARWEPATVRVGKISLVYEKHPYMHLSREGAEARCYRLPPN
;
A
#
# COMPACT_ATOMS: atom_id res chain seq x y z
N MET A 1 0.31 -0.64 30.98
CA MET A 1 0.32 -1.09 29.58
C MET A 1 -1.00 -0.61 29.01
N GLU A 2 -1.00 0.58 28.39
CA GLU A 2 -2.17 1.03 27.65
C GLU A 2 -2.28 0.16 26.40
N VAL A 3 -3.41 -0.55 26.29
CA VAL A 3 -3.75 -1.26 25.05
C VAL A 3 -4.08 -0.15 24.05
N ASP A 4 -3.24 -0.03 23.02
CA ASP A 4 -3.49 0.89 21.91
C ASP A 4 -4.85 0.49 21.27
N PRO A 5 -5.91 1.31 21.41
CA PRO A 5 -7.21 0.97 20.85
C PRO A 5 -7.15 0.85 19.33
N TYR A 6 -6.14 1.44 18.67
CA TYR A 6 -5.93 1.38 17.22
C TYR A 6 -5.24 0.09 16.75
N ALA A 7 -4.58 -0.66 17.63
CA ALA A 7 -3.99 -1.96 17.27
C ALA A 7 -5.08 -3.00 16.99
N THR A 8 -6.17 -2.98 17.75
CA THR A 8 -7.26 -3.97 17.64
C THR A 8 -8.02 -3.88 16.32
N VAL A 9 -8.07 -2.67 15.75
CA VAL A 9 -8.86 -2.27 14.59
C VAL A 9 -8.34 -2.84 13.27
N LEU A 10 -7.03 -2.73 13.03
CA LEU A 10 -6.43 -3.17 11.78
C LEU A 10 -6.27 -4.70 11.75
N ASN A 11 -6.32 -5.36 12.91
CA ASN A 11 -5.84 -6.71 13.19
C ASN A 11 -6.72 -7.89 12.76
N ALA A 12 -7.87 -7.68 12.09
CA ALA A 12 -8.73 -8.80 11.66
C ALA A 12 -8.00 -9.70 10.63
N GLY A 13 -7.40 -10.79 11.12
CA GLY A 13 -6.62 -11.76 10.35
C GLY A 13 -5.12 -11.44 10.22
N GLN A 14 -4.56 -10.53 11.03
CA GLN A 14 -3.17 -10.10 10.95
C GLN A 14 -2.32 -10.73 12.05
N ARG A 15 -1.05 -11.02 11.74
CA ARG A 15 -0.07 -11.51 12.72
C ARG A 15 0.81 -10.34 13.16
N PRO A 16 0.96 -10.08 14.47
CA PRO A 16 1.75 -8.96 15.00
C PRO A 16 3.24 -9.02 14.60
N ASP A 17 3.71 -10.19 14.14
CA ASP A 17 5.11 -10.45 13.79
C ASP A 17 5.37 -10.38 12.27
N CYS A 18 4.33 -10.20 11.45
CA CYS A 18 4.45 -10.13 10.00
C CYS A 18 4.62 -8.67 9.56
N HIS A 19 5.56 -8.44 8.65
CA HIS A 19 5.87 -7.11 8.13
C HIS A 19 5.49 -7.00 6.65
N GLY A 20 5.16 -5.79 6.20
CA GLY A 20 4.83 -5.48 4.82
C GLY A 20 6.04 -4.97 4.04
N LEU A 21 6.08 -5.29 2.76
CA LEU A 21 6.95 -4.63 1.80
C LEU A 21 6.12 -4.30 0.56
N VAL A 22 5.93 -3.02 0.29
CA VAL A 22 5.06 -2.56 -0.79
C VAL A 22 5.75 -1.51 -1.66
N LEU A 23 5.35 -1.46 -2.91
CA LEU A 23 5.68 -0.38 -3.83
C LEU A 23 4.45 0.49 -4.00
N VAL A 24 4.56 1.76 -3.62
CA VAL A 24 3.47 2.72 -3.69
C VAL A 24 3.83 3.91 -4.57
N MET A 25 2.81 4.48 -5.19
CA MET A 25 2.88 5.78 -5.83
C MET A 25 2.13 6.78 -4.95
N GLY A 26 2.82 7.85 -4.59
CA GLY A 26 2.32 8.87 -3.66
C GLY A 26 2.26 10.23 -4.32
N TRP A 27 1.33 11.03 -3.83
CA TRP A 27 1.16 12.44 -4.12
C TRP A 27 0.88 13.16 -2.80
N SER A 28 0.71 14.47 -2.86
CA SER A 28 0.13 15.22 -1.75
C SER A 28 -1.09 15.93 -2.32
N TRP A 29 -2.26 15.67 -1.74
CA TRP A 29 -3.34 16.65 -1.82
C TRP A 29 -2.79 17.90 -1.14
N GLY A 30 -2.66 19.01 -1.87
CA GLY A 30 -2.16 20.25 -1.28
C GLY A 30 -2.99 20.61 -0.04
N ARG A 31 -2.43 21.36 0.90
CA ARG A 31 -3.19 21.85 2.08
C ARG A 31 -4.45 22.64 1.69
N GLU A 32 -4.51 23.11 0.45
CA GLU A 32 -5.60 23.87 -0.16
C GLU A 32 -6.58 23.01 -0.96
N ASP A 33 -6.41 21.68 -1.02
CA ASP A 33 -7.39 20.80 -1.65
C ASP A 33 -8.62 20.66 -0.73
N GLU A 34 -9.49 21.66 -0.79
CA GLU A 34 -10.73 21.70 0.00
C GLU A 34 -11.68 20.56 -0.34
N GLY A 35 -11.56 19.94 -1.53
CA GLY A 35 -12.42 18.86 -1.98
C GLY A 35 -12.16 17.59 -1.17
N TYR A 36 -10.91 17.11 -1.18
CA TYR A 36 -10.54 15.92 -0.42
C TYR A 36 -10.75 16.12 1.08
N GLN A 37 -10.30 17.26 1.63
CA GLN A 37 -10.35 17.52 3.07
C GLN A 37 -11.79 17.59 3.59
N ARG A 38 -12.70 18.18 2.80
CA ARG A 38 -14.13 18.22 3.12
C ARG A 38 -14.74 16.83 3.07
N MET A 39 -14.46 16.05 2.02
CA MET A 39 -14.93 14.67 1.90
C MET A 39 -14.45 13.82 3.08
N ALA A 40 -13.16 13.87 3.43
CA ALA A 40 -12.58 13.13 4.55
C ALA A 40 -13.28 13.48 5.87
N LYS A 41 -13.54 14.77 6.12
CA LYS A 41 -14.28 15.22 7.30
C LYS A 41 -15.73 14.73 7.31
N GLU A 42 -16.43 14.82 6.18
CA GLU A 42 -17.80 14.30 6.06
C GLU A 42 -17.84 12.79 6.30
N MET A 43 -16.91 12.01 5.74
CA MET A 43 -16.78 10.57 6.01
C MET A 43 -16.66 10.27 7.50
N THR A 44 -15.74 10.94 8.21
CA THR A 44 -15.56 10.73 9.66
C THR A 44 -16.78 11.13 10.50
N SER A 45 -17.68 11.95 9.95
CA SER A 45 -18.90 12.38 10.65
C SER A 45 -20.06 11.40 10.51
N LEU A 46 -19.95 10.39 9.62
CA LEU A 46 -21.02 9.42 9.40
C LEU A 46 -21.15 8.43 10.56
N ASP A 47 -20.04 8.01 11.15
CA ASP A 47 -19.99 7.09 12.29
C ASP A 47 -18.62 7.21 13.01
N GLU A 48 -18.61 7.06 14.34
CA GLU A 48 -17.39 7.15 15.16
C GLU A 48 -16.39 6.02 14.90
N SER A 49 -16.86 4.91 14.35
CA SER A 49 -16.03 3.79 13.91
C SER A 49 -15.21 4.12 12.67
N ILE A 50 -15.38 5.27 12.03
CA ILE A 50 -14.69 5.56 10.76
C ILE A 50 -13.34 6.20 11.01
N HIS A 51 -12.32 5.67 10.35
CA HIS A 51 -11.03 6.32 10.19
C HIS A 51 -10.84 6.76 8.73
N SER A 52 -10.79 8.06 8.49
CA SER A 52 -10.36 8.63 7.21
C SER A 52 -8.89 8.97 7.25
N TYR A 53 -8.18 8.73 6.14
CA TYR A 53 -6.78 9.11 6.01
C TYR A 53 -6.64 10.60 5.70
N ASP A 54 -5.62 11.23 6.27
CA ASP A 54 -5.22 12.56 5.85
C ASP A 54 -4.70 12.53 4.41
N GLY A 55 -4.83 13.65 3.70
CA GLY A 55 -4.46 13.72 2.29
C GLY A 55 -2.99 13.35 2.02
N GLU A 56 -2.08 13.70 2.93
CA GLU A 56 -0.66 13.36 2.82
C GLU A 56 -0.36 11.85 2.89
N TYR A 57 -1.34 11.04 3.34
CA TYR A 57 -1.21 9.58 3.48
C TYR A 57 -1.90 8.79 2.37
N THR A 58 -2.59 9.48 1.48
CA THR A 58 -3.16 8.84 0.30
C THR A 58 -2.08 8.41 -0.68
N HIS A 59 -2.29 7.27 -1.30
CA HIS A 59 -1.37 6.62 -2.21
C HIS A 59 -2.11 5.54 -2.98
N CYS A 60 -1.55 5.10 -4.09
CA CYS A 60 -1.96 3.86 -4.74
C CYS A 60 -0.87 2.81 -4.59
N THR A 61 -1.27 1.58 -4.32
CA THR A 61 -0.34 0.44 -4.36
C THR A 61 -0.08 0.06 -5.82
N VAL A 62 1.19 0.09 -6.23
CA VAL A 62 1.63 -0.47 -7.52
C VAL A 62 1.76 -1.98 -7.38
N ALA A 63 2.39 -2.44 -6.30
CA ALA A 63 2.58 -3.86 -5.99
C ALA A 63 2.78 -4.09 -4.48
N THR A 64 2.32 -5.23 -3.99
CA THR A 64 2.66 -5.78 -2.67
C THR A 64 3.70 -6.87 -2.90
N LEU A 65 4.94 -6.65 -2.43
CA LEU A 65 6.05 -7.59 -2.59
C LEU A 65 6.05 -8.63 -1.47
N SER A 66 5.64 -8.22 -0.26
CA SER A 66 5.31 -9.11 0.85
C SER A 66 4.13 -8.54 1.63
N SER A 67 3.15 -9.40 1.97
CA SER A 67 1.94 -9.02 2.68
C SER A 67 1.96 -9.48 4.13
N PHE A 68 1.40 -8.66 5.03
CA PHE A 68 1.10 -9.01 6.43
C PHE A 68 0.26 -10.28 6.60
N LYS A 69 -0.54 -10.63 5.59
CA LYS A 69 -1.41 -11.82 5.61
C LYS A 69 -0.68 -13.09 5.15
N ASN A 70 0.47 -12.94 4.49
CA ASN A 70 1.20 -14.06 3.94
C ASN A 70 2.23 -14.57 4.95
N SER A 71 1.75 -15.31 5.96
CA SER A 71 2.62 -15.95 6.97
C SER A 71 3.60 -16.98 6.39
N ARG A 72 3.51 -17.30 5.09
CA ARG A 72 4.46 -18.17 4.40
C ARG A 72 5.55 -17.38 3.68
N SER A 73 5.49 -16.06 3.63
CA SER A 73 6.57 -15.25 3.07
C SER A 73 7.82 -15.33 3.94
N VAL A 74 8.98 -15.63 3.34
CA VAL A 74 10.27 -15.62 4.05
C VAL A 74 10.58 -14.25 4.68
N PHE A 75 10.05 -13.17 4.09
CA PHE A 75 10.20 -11.81 4.62
C PHE A 75 9.61 -11.65 6.03
N CYS A 76 8.49 -12.32 6.31
CA CYS A 76 7.82 -12.24 7.62
C CYS A 76 8.69 -12.85 8.73
N HIS A 77 9.41 -13.93 8.43
CA HIS A 77 10.23 -14.67 9.41
C HIS A 77 11.68 -14.22 9.46
N ALA A 78 12.12 -13.47 8.45
CA ALA A 78 13.48 -12.98 8.34
C ALA A 78 13.88 -12.11 9.54
N SER A 79 15.10 -12.31 10.02
CA SER A 79 15.76 -11.40 10.96
C SER A 79 15.82 -9.97 10.42
N ALA A 80 16.01 -8.95 11.27
CA ALA A 80 16.13 -7.57 10.83
C ALA A 80 17.24 -7.37 9.77
N ALA A 81 18.39 -8.03 9.94
CA ALA A 81 19.49 -7.98 8.98
C ALA A 81 19.13 -8.62 7.63
N ASP A 82 18.40 -9.73 7.63
CA ASP A 82 17.95 -10.37 6.38
C ASP A 82 16.84 -9.57 5.71
N ARG A 83 15.94 -8.92 6.46
CA ARG A 83 14.94 -7.99 5.91
C ARG A 83 15.62 -6.81 5.21
N ASP A 84 16.65 -6.23 5.80
CA ASP A 84 17.42 -5.15 5.16
C ASP A 84 18.09 -5.64 3.86
N ARG A 85 18.63 -6.87 3.83
CA ARG A 85 19.15 -7.49 2.59
C ARG A 85 18.06 -7.67 1.53
N ILE A 86 16.88 -8.17 1.91
CA ILE A 86 15.74 -8.36 1.00
C ILE A 86 15.31 -7.03 0.40
N ILE A 87 15.16 -5.99 1.23
CA ILE A 87 14.77 -4.64 0.80
C ILE A 87 15.80 -4.07 -0.18
N GLU A 88 17.08 -4.21 0.11
CA GLU A 88 18.16 -3.73 -0.75
C GLU A 88 18.16 -4.43 -2.12
N VAL A 89 18.03 -5.76 -2.15
CA VAL A 89 17.98 -6.51 -3.41
C VAL A 89 16.73 -6.14 -4.23
N TRP A 90 15.57 -5.99 -3.59
CA TRP A 90 14.37 -5.48 -4.26
C TRP A 90 14.57 -4.07 -4.79
N HIS A 91 15.15 -3.17 -4.00
CA HIS A 91 15.41 -1.79 -4.41
C HIS A 91 16.33 -1.74 -5.64
N GLN A 92 17.41 -2.53 -5.65
CA GLN A 92 18.30 -2.64 -6.80
C GLN A 92 17.59 -3.22 -8.04
N ALA A 93 16.81 -4.29 -7.86
CA ALA A 93 16.07 -4.92 -8.95
C ALA A 93 15.02 -3.96 -9.58
N LEU A 94 14.27 -3.26 -8.73
CA LEU A 94 13.28 -2.27 -9.16
C LEU A 94 13.94 -1.08 -9.83
N THR A 95 15.04 -0.55 -9.27
CA THR A 95 15.81 0.55 -9.88
C THR A 95 16.29 0.17 -11.27
N ALA A 96 16.85 -1.04 -11.43
CA ALA A 96 17.31 -1.52 -12.73
C ALA A 96 16.15 -1.68 -13.74
N ALA A 97 15.01 -2.23 -13.32
CA ALA A 97 13.84 -2.38 -14.18
C ALA A 97 13.23 -1.02 -14.57
N PHE A 98 13.21 -0.06 -13.64
CA PHE A 98 12.66 1.27 -13.88
C PHE A 98 13.56 2.07 -14.83
N ALA A 99 14.89 1.92 -14.74
CA ALA A 99 15.81 2.53 -15.70
C ALA A 99 15.58 2.10 -17.14
N ARG A 100 14.97 0.92 -17.38
CA ARG A 100 14.56 0.43 -18.70
C ARG A 100 13.14 0.85 -19.12
N THR A 101 12.39 1.44 -18.19
CA THR A 101 11.04 1.94 -18.46
C THR A 101 11.16 3.31 -19.14
N GLU A 102 11.06 3.32 -20.47
CA GLU A 102 11.11 4.56 -21.24
C GLU A 102 10.02 5.53 -20.80
N GLY A 103 10.40 6.81 -20.67
CA GLY A 103 9.43 7.89 -20.44
C GLY A 103 8.84 7.95 -19.04
N LEU A 104 9.43 7.28 -18.04
CA LEU A 104 9.00 7.39 -16.65
C LEU A 104 9.23 8.81 -16.10
N ARG A 105 8.22 9.66 -16.24
CA ARG A 105 8.16 11.03 -15.74
C ARG A 105 6.99 11.15 -14.77
N PRO A 106 6.86 12.25 -14.02
CA PRO A 106 5.63 12.50 -13.30
C PRO A 106 4.43 12.39 -14.24
N PHE A 107 3.33 11.80 -13.77
CA PHE A 107 2.12 11.50 -14.55
C PHE A 107 0.87 11.79 -13.72
N ASP A 108 -0.27 11.87 -14.38
CA ASP A 108 -1.53 12.25 -13.74
C ASP A 108 -2.42 11.02 -13.55
N ILE A 109 -3.17 11.01 -12.45
CA ILE A 109 -4.22 10.04 -12.20
C ILE A 109 -5.51 10.81 -11.96
N VAL A 110 -6.56 10.42 -12.67
CA VAL A 110 -7.90 10.96 -12.48
C VAL A 110 -8.68 10.00 -11.60
N PHE A 111 -9.01 10.41 -10.38
CA PHE A 111 -9.90 9.68 -9.48
C PHE A 111 -11.35 9.99 -9.86
N ARG A 112 -12.02 9.04 -10.52
CA ARG A 112 -13.32 9.25 -11.17
C ARG A 112 -14.50 9.02 -10.24
N SER A 113 -14.38 8.08 -9.31
CA SER A 113 -15.45 7.72 -8.39
C SER A 113 -14.90 7.37 -7.01
N LEU A 114 -15.75 7.53 -6.00
CA LEU A 114 -15.57 6.95 -4.68
C LEU A 114 -16.39 5.67 -4.62
N GLU A 115 -15.71 4.55 -4.40
CA GLU A 115 -16.31 3.23 -4.26
C GLU A 115 -16.24 2.79 -2.80
N THR A 116 -17.16 1.90 -2.41
CA THR A 116 -17.29 1.45 -1.02
C THR A 116 -17.30 -0.08 -0.93
N SER A 117 -16.87 -0.55 0.22
CA SER A 117 -16.96 -1.93 0.67
C SER A 117 -17.29 -1.91 2.16
N PRO A 118 -17.75 -3.04 2.76
CA PRO A 118 -18.10 -3.07 4.17
C PRO A 118 -17.00 -2.61 5.13
N ALA A 119 -15.72 -2.71 4.73
CA ALA A 119 -14.57 -2.38 5.59
C ALA A 119 -13.78 -1.14 5.16
N ALA A 120 -14.13 -0.51 4.03
CA ALA A 120 -13.34 0.58 3.45
C ALA A 120 -14.08 1.38 2.37
N ALA A 121 -13.71 2.64 2.20
CA ALA A 121 -13.98 3.40 1.00
C ALA A 121 -12.67 3.76 0.27
N PHE A 122 -12.72 3.78 -1.06
CA PHE A 122 -11.55 4.02 -1.90
C PHE A 122 -11.91 4.79 -3.17
N LEU A 123 -11.00 5.65 -3.60
CA LEU A 123 -11.12 6.37 -4.87
C LEU A 123 -10.61 5.48 -6.01
N LEU A 124 -11.42 5.31 -7.06
CA LEU A 124 -11.04 4.57 -8.26
C LEU A 124 -10.34 5.51 -9.26
N GLY A 125 -9.09 5.18 -9.58
CA GLY A 125 -8.23 5.97 -10.44
C GLY A 125 -8.18 5.46 -11.88
N ASP A 126 -7.93 6.37 -12.81
CA ASP A 126 -7.59 6.08 -14.20
C ASP A 126 -6.29 6.78 -14.58
N ASP A 127 -5.47 6.09 -15.37
CA ASP A 127 -4.20 6.57 -15.90
C ASP A 127 -4.20 6.43 -17.43
N SER A 128 -4.56 7.51 -18.11
CA SER A 128 -4.60 7.55 -19.58
C SER A 128 -3.22 7.36 -20.23
N SER A 129 -2.14 7.62 -19.48
CA SER A 129 -0.77 7.48 -19.98
C SER A 129 -0.25 6.04 -19.95
N LYS A 130 -0.96 5.13 -19.27
CA LYS A 130 -0.56 3.74 -19.03
C LYS A 130 0.79 3.60 -18.30
N THR A 131 1.23 4.64 -17.61
CA THR A 131 2.45 4.63 -16.79
C THR A 131 2.34 3.60 -15.67
N VAL A 132 1.19 3.45 -15.02
CA VAL A 132 0.99 2.44 -13.97
C VAL A 132 1.10 1.02 -14.51
N GLU A 133 0.60 0.77 -15.73
CA GLU A 133 0.74 -0.53 -16.39
C GLU A 133 2.23 -0.83 -16.72
N ALA A 134 2.96 0.18 -17.19
CA ALA A 134 4.40 0.08 -17.42
C ALA A 134 5.16 -0.22 -16.11
N LEU A 135 4.83 0.49 -15.01
CA LEU A 135 5.41 0.25 -13.68
C LEU A 135 5.14 -1.17 -13.20
N ARG A 136 3.88 -1.65 -13.30
CA ARG A 136 3.51 -3.02 -12.93
C ARG A 136 4.27 -4.07 -13.76
N SER A 137 4.51 -3.79 -15.04
CA SER A 137 5.31 -4.65 -15.91
C SER A 137 6.78 -4.68 -15.49
N ALA A 138 7.35 -3.53 -15.16
CA ALA A 138 8.71 -3.42 -14.63
C ALA A 138 8.86 -4.12 -13.27
N VAL A 139 7.84 -4.11 -12.40
CA VAL A 139 7.84 -4.89 -11.16
C VAL A 139 7.87 -6.39 -11.45
N LYS A 140 7.09 -6.89 -12.42
CA LYS A 140 7.12 -8.30 -12.83
C LYS A 140 8.49 -8.69 -13.38
N GLU A 141 9.16 -7.80 -14.09
CA GLU A 141 10.53 -8.00 -14.54
C GLU A 141 11.52 -8.03 -13.37
N ALA A 142 11.42 -7.08 -12.46
CA ALA A 142 12.26 -7.01 -11.26
C ALA A 142 12.12 -8.29 -10.41
N ALA A 143 10.93 -8.86 -10.29
CA ALA A 143 10.68 -10.11 -9.58
C ALA A 143 11.43 -11.32 -10.15
N ARG A 144 11.87 -11.24 -11.42
CA ARG A 144 12.68 -12.27 -12.09
C ARG A 144 14.18 -12.04 -11.96
N ASN A 145 14.62 -11.06 -11.16
CA ASN A 145 16.03 -10.78 -10.96
C ASN A 145 16.73 -11.99 -10.31
N PRO A 146 17.83 -12.51 -10.89
CA PRO A 146 18.54 -13.67 -10.34
C PRO A 146 18.96 -13.50 -8.88
N LYS A 147 19.35 -12.29 -8.45
CA LYS A 147 19.74 -12.00 -7.07
C LYS A 147 18.58 -12.19 -6.07
N LEU A 148 17.34 -11.94 -6.49
CA LEU A 148 16.17 -12.22 -5.66
C LEU A 148 15.98 -13.74 -5.50
N SER A 149 16.14 -14.49 -6.58
CA SER A 149 16.04 -15.95 -6.54
C SER A 149 17.15 -16.59 -5.68
N GLU A 150 18.38 -16.13 -5.83
CA GLU A 150 19.53 -16.60 -5.05
C GLU A 150 19.34 -16.31 -3.55
N LEU A 151 18.95 -15.07 -3.21
CA LEU A 151 18.66 -14.70 -1.83
C LEU A 151 17.46 -15.48 -1.27
N SER A 152 16.43 -15.70 -2.08
CA SER A 152 15.26 -16.48 -1.65
C SER A 152 15.67 -17.90 -1.28
N ALA A 153 16.43 -18.59 -2.13
CA ALA A 153 16.90 -19.94 -1.86
C ALA A 153 17.82 -20.01 -0.64
N GLU A 154 18.71 -19.02 -0.45
CA GLU A 154 19.55 -18.92 0.76
C GLU A 154 18.69 -18.83 2.03
N LEU A 155 17.70 -17.94 2.03
CA LEU A 155 16.87 -17.68 3.20
C LEU A 155 15.85 -18.79 3.45
N GLU A 156 15.26 -19.38 2.41
CA GLU A 156 14.40 -20.55 2.51
C GLU A 156 15.13 -21.69 3.22
N ASN A 157 16.35 -22.03 2.78
CA ASN A 157 17.18 -23.04 3.45
C ASN A 157 17.50 -22.67 4.91
N LYS A 158 17.82 -21.40 5.18
CA LYS A 158 18.12 -20.92 6.53
C LYS A 158 16.94 -21.04 7.48
N TYR A 159 15.71 -20.82 7.00
CA TYR A 159 14.50 -20.79 7.81
C TYR A 159 13.63 -22.06 7.69
N GLN A 160 14.03 -23.03 6.86
CA GLN A 160 13.27 -24.24 6.52
C GLN A 160 12.88 -25.07 7.75
N ASP A 161 13.80 -25.29 8.68
CA ASP A 161 13.57 -26.15 9.86
C ASP A 161 12.48 -25.57 10.78
N ALA A 162 12.38 -24.24 10.86
CA ALA A 162 11.37 -23.55 11.64
C ALA A 162 10.06 -23.33 10.83
N ASN A 163 10.16 -23.28 9.50
CA ASN A 163 9.06 -22.95 8.59
C ASN A 163 9.17 -23.77 7.30
N PRO A 164 8.63 -25.01 7.26
CA PRO A 164 8.85 -25.93 6.13
C PRO A 164 8.14 -25.52 4.83
N ASP A 165 7.21 -24.57 4.89
CA ASP A 165 6.30 -24.20 3.78
C ASP A 165 6.52 -22.77 3.28
N LEU A 166 7.74 -22.24 3.34
CA LEU A 166 8.02 -20.88 2.90
C LEU A 166 7.84 -20.69 1.39
N PHE A 167 7.35 -19.50 1.02
CA PHE A 167 7.30 -19.02 -0.35
C PHE A 167 8.52 -18.20 -0.69
N SER A 168 8.91 -18.25 -1.95
CA SER A 168 9.97 -17.43 -2.47
C SER A 168 9.58 -15.95 -2.48
N LEU A 169 10.58 -15.07 -2.40
CA LEU A 169 10.39 -13.61 -2.41
C LEU A 169 9.64 -13.11 -3.65
N GLY A 170 9.72 -13.82 -4.77
CA GLY A 170 9.02 -13.49 -6.01
C GLY A 170 7.58 -14.02 -6.07
N ASP A 171 7.29 -15.15 -5.43
CA ASP A 171 5.98 -15.80 -5.46
C ASP A 171 4.94 -15.09 -4.57
N ALA A 172 5.41 -14.32 -3.59
CA ALA A 172 4.55 -13.50 -2.72
C ALA A 172 4.04 -12.21 -3.40
N LEU A 173 4.47 -11.93 -4.64
CA LEU A 173 4.13 -10.72 -5.38
C LEU A 173 2.64 -10.67 -5.71
N HIS A 174 1.97 -9.63 -5.24
CA HIS A 174 0.60 -9.29 -5.63
C HIS A 174 0.54 -7.92 -6.30
N ILE A 175 -0.05 -7.85 -7.49
CA ILE A 175 -0.27 -6.61 -8.22
C ILE A 175 -1.78 -6.35 -8.30
N PRO A 176 -2.29 -5.26 -7.71
CA PRO A 176 -3.71 -4.93 -7.80
C PRO A 176 -4.17 -4.80 -9.26
N ALA A 177 -5.39 -5.27 -9.56
CA ALA A 177 -5.95 -5.14 -10.91
C ALA A 177 -6.36 -3.68 -11.23
N ILE A 178 -6.89 -2.97 -10.24
CA ILE A 178 -7.37 -1.59 -10.36
C ILE A 178 -6.35 -0.59 -9.82
N ILE A 179 -6.45 0.66 -10.26
CA ILE A 179 -5.76 1.79 -9.63
C ILE A 179 -6.72 2.33 -8.58
N HIS A 180 -6.36 2.29 -7.30
CA HIS A 180 -7.20 2.83 -6.25
C HIS A 180 -6.38 3.41 -5.10
N SER A 181 -6.92 4.44 -4.46
CA SER A 181 -6.44 4.97 -3.19
C SER A 181 -7.48 4.67 -2.13
N THR A 182 -7.13 3.87 -1.12
CA THR A 182 -8.01 3.77 0.06
C THR A 182 -8.00 5.13 0.75
N VAL A 183 -9.16 5.64 1.13
CA VAL A 183 -9.31 6.94 1.81
C VAL A 183 -9.97 6.79 3.18
N MET A 184 -10.67 5.67 3.40
CA MET A 184 -11.38 5.39 4.64
C MET A 184 -11.32 3.91 5.00
N ARG A 185 -11.29 3.61 6.30
CA ARG A 185 -11.47 2.28 6.90
C ARG A 185 -12.51 2.33 8.00
N VAL A 186 -13.26 1.23 8.14
CA VAL A 186 -14.05 0.97 9.34
C VAL A 186 -13.12 0.41 10.41
N ALA A 187 -13.03 1.13 11.52
CA ALA A 187 -12.11 0.91 12.60
C ALA A 187 -12.67 -0.04 13.66
N SER A 188 -13.92 0.18 14.06
CA SER A 188 -14.60 -0.60 15.09
C SER A 188 -15.96 -1.08 14.59
N GLU A 189 -16.72 -1.74 15.46
CA GLU A 189 -18.10 -2.11 15.18
C GLU A 189 -18.91 -0.86 14.78
N VAL A 190 -19.67 -0.99 13.69
CA VAL A 190 -20.50 0.09 13.15
C VAL A 190 -21.83 0.07 13.87
N SER A 191 -22.30 1.24 14.32
CA SER A 191 -23.55 1.35 15.07
C SER A 191 -24.80 1.05 14.20
N ASP A 192 -24.75 1.45 12.93
CA ASP A 192 -25.78 1.23 11.92
C ASP A 192 -25.14 1.10 10.52
N GLU A 193 -24.94 -0.13 10.06
CA GLU A 193 -24.34 -0.41 8.75
C GLU A 193 -25.16 0.18 7.60
N GLY A 194 -26.50 0.18 7.70
CA GLY A 194 -27.37 0.68 6.64
C GLY A 194 -27.19 2.18 6.44
N ARG A 195 -27.25 2.94 7.54
CA ARG A 195 -27.04 4.38 7.53
C ARG A 195 -25.63 4.76 7.07
N LEU A 196 -24.62 4.00 7.49
CA LEU A 196 -23.25 4.20 7.03
C LEU A 196 -23.15 4.05 5.51
N MET A 197 -23.67 2.95 4.97
CA MET A 197 -23.60 2.67 3.53
C MET A 197 -24.39 3.70 2.71
N GLU A 198 -25.55 4.15 3.18
CA GLU A 198 -26.31 5.24 2.56
C GLU A 198 -25.53 6.56 2.55
N GLY A 199 -24.91 6.92 3.68
CA GLY A 199 -24.10 8.14 3.79
C GLY A 199 -22.87 8.11 2.87
N LEU A 200 -22.19 6.96 2.77
CA LEU A 200 -21.06 6.80 1.86
C LEU A 200 -21.49 6.80 0.39
N ALA A 201 -22.66 6.24 0.08
CA ALA A 201 -23.23 6.29 -1.27
C ALA A 201 -23.58 7.72 -1.68
N ASP A 202 -24.15 8.52 -0.78
CA ASP A 202 -24.40 9.96 -1.02
C ASP A 202 -23.09 10.73 -1.25
N LEU A 203 -22.06 10.49 -0.44
CA LEU A 203 -20.73 11.07 -0.65
C LEU A 203 -20.15 10.67 -2.01
N GLY A 204 -20.31 9.41 -2.41
CA GLY A 204 -19.84 8.93 -3.71
C GLY A 204 -20.59 9.56 -4.88
N ALA A 205 -21.90 9.79 -4.75
CA ALA A 205 -22.69 10.48 -5.76
C ALA A 205 -22.31 11.96 -5.93
N ARG A 206 -21.76 12.58 -4.89
CA ARG A 206 -21.26 13.97 -4.89
C ARG A 206 -19.78 14.09 -5.23
N TRP A 207 -19.08 12.98 -5.46
CA TRP A 207 -17.66 13.01 -5.81
C TRP A 207 -17.46 13.61 -7.19
N GLU A 208 -16.73 14.72 -7.24
CA GLU A 208 -16.27 15.32 -8.48
C GLU A 208 -14.90 14.74 -8.86
N PRO A 209 -14.68 14.35 -10.12
CA PRO A 209 -13.39 13.79 -10.54
C PRO A 209 -12.22 14.71 -10.19
N ALA A 210 -11.26 14.18 -9.44
CA ALA A 210 -10.07 14.93 -9.02
C ALA A 210 -8.82 14.37 -9.70
N THR A 211 -7.94 15.25 -10.14
CA THR A 211 -6.68 14.88 -10.78
C THR A 211 -5.52 15.09 -9.82
N VAL A 212 -4.72 14.06 -9.61
CA VAL A 212 -3.49 14.15 -8.81
C VAL A 212 -2.26 13.96 -9.68
N ARG A 213 -1.21 14.72 -9.36
CA ARG A 213 0.11 14.60 -9.98
C ARG A 213 0.96 13.61 -9.19
N VAL A 214 1.22 12.43 -9.76
CA VAL A 214 2.16 11.48 -9.18
C VAL A 214 3.58 11.92 -9.49
N GLY A 215 4.30 12.35 -8.45
CA GLY A 215 5.71 12.76 -8.55
C GLY A 215 6.68 11.82 -7.83
N LYS A 216 6.17 10.81 -7.11
CA LYS A 216 6.98 9.95 -6.24
C LYS A 216 6.55 8.50 -6.31
N ILE A 217 7.53 7.63 -6.51
CA ILE A 217 7.39 6.18 -6.34
C ILE A 217 8.30 5.76 -5.19
N SER A 218 7.79 4.92 -4.30
CA SER A 218 8.48 4.56 -3.07
C SER A 218 8.33 3.08 -2.78
N LEU A 219 9.46 2.43 -2.53
CA LEU A 219 9.48 1.13 -1.85
C LEU A 219 9.35 1.40 -0.34
N VAL A 220 8.35 0.83 0.29
CA VAL A 220 8.00 1.07 1.69
C VAL A 220 8.04 -0.25 2.45
N TYR A 221 8.90 -0.31 3.45
CA TYR A 221 8.88 -1.34 4.47
C TYR A 221 7.95 -0.92 5.61
N GLU A 222 7.02 -1.79 5.98
CA GLU A 222 6.02 -1.51 7.00
C GLU A 222 6.12 -2.50 8.16
N LYS A 223 6.18 -1.99 9.38
CA LYS A 223 6.03 -2.81 10.60
C LYS A 223 4.57 -2.99 11.03
N HIS A 224 3.72 -2.06 10.65
CA HIS A 224 2.30 -2.07 10.93
C HIS A 224 1.53 -1.91 9.62
N PRO A 225 0.45 -2.66 9.43
CA PRO A 225 -0.28 -2.64 8.17
C PRO A 225 -0.92 -1.28 7.94
N TYR A 226 -0.87 -0.81 6.70
CA TYR A 226 -1.53 0.41 6.25
C TYR A 226 -0.96 1.69 6.89
N MET A 227 0.24 1.62 7.46
CA MET A 227 0.94 2.75 8.09
C MET A 227 2.07 3.22 7.18
N HIS A 228 1.72 3.66 5.96
CA HIS A 228 2.73 4.01 4.97
C HIS A 228 3.43 5.35 5.26
N LEU A 229 2.85 6.27 6.06
CA LEU A 229 3.39 7.60 6.32
C LEU A 229 2.90 8.15 7.69
N SER A 230 3.85 8.40 8.60
CA SER A 230 3.81 9.06 9.92
C SER A 230 2.57 9.00 10.84
N ARG A 231 2.56 8.04 11.77
CA ARG A 231 2.32 8.35 13.21
C ARG A 231 3.65 8.31 13.95
N GLU A 232 3.78 9.02 15.06
CA GLU A 232 4.83 8.70 16.05
C GLU A 232 4.69 7.22 16.43
N GLY A 233 5.70 6.41 16.08
CA GLY A 233 5.69 4.94 16.24
C GLY A 233 5.55 4.14 14.93
N ALA A 234 5.17 4.77 13.81
CA ALA A 234 5.15 4.11 12.50
C ALA A 234 6.56 4.13 11.86
N GLU A 235 7.28 3.02 11.99
CA GLU A 235 8.59 2.86 11.34
C GLU A 235 8.44 2.42 9.87
N ALA A 236 8.07 3.36 8.99
CA ALA A 236 8.11 3.17 7.56
C ALA A 236 9.46 3.63 6.99
N ARG A 237 10.23 2.73 6.36
CA ARG A 237 11.44 3.10 5.60
C ARG A 237 11.08 3.27 4.14
N CYS A 238 11.23 4.49 3.62
CA CYS A 238 10.90 4.85 2.26
C CYS A 238 12.16 4.98 1.41
N TYR A 239 12.26 4.18 0.36
CA TYR A 239 13.33 4.28 -0.64
C TYR A 239 12.76 4.96 -1.88
N ARG A 240 13.24 6.18 -2.18
CA ARG A 240 12.83 6.90 -3.39
C ARG A 240 13.54 6.26 -4.58
N LEU A 241 12.75 5.78 -5.53
CA LEU A 241 13.31 5.29 -6.79
C LEU A 241 13.63 6.51 -7.68
N PRO A 242 14.77 6.51 -8.39
CA PRO A 242 15.17 7.64 -9.22
C PRO A 242 14.12 7.90 -10.31
N PRO A 243 13.74 9.16 -10.57
CA PRO A 243 13.07 9.50 -11.80
C PRO A 243 14.06 9.35 -12.96
N ASN A 244 13.63 8.76 -14.07
CA ASN A 244 14.41 8.74 -15.31
C ASN A 244 14.46 10.13 -15.95
#